data_AF-A0A934YR17-F1
#
_entry.id   AF-A0A934YR17-F1
#
_cell.length_a   1.000
_cell.length_b   1.000
_cell.length_c   1.000
_cell.angle_alpha   90.00
_cell.angle_beta   90.00
_cell.angle_gamma   90.00
#
_symmetry.space_group_name_H-M   'P 1'
#
loop_
_entity.id
_entity.type
_entity.pdbx_description
1 polymer ?
#
loop_
_entity_poly.entity_id
_entity_poly.type
_entity_poly.pdbx_seq_one_letter_code
_entity_poly.pdbx_strand_id
1 'polypeptide(L)'
;MPRIPRRLTRPLALFASPVLLGFAALASLTVPACGGLVTDPPPAEVDSGVVVPPPPPPRDAGRPGLDAALPPAPPRPPLPPVTQAPEILFDPVESGQTVTLAVPPNALGFNVVVRGEANDVVGIRTLTSPSGEVVLRDHRVIGASFETSEGDQGIAAASVPQNRLASAAPVEPGAWTVQVTGPTGRALRVSARVQISGDGTFRGGAADLHVYLPKGLRIDDPTSSHVVSAATAATDRAVEARLSPLFQGLEAGFGVIRGDVTFHDVDAAFLRIANESALARAFGASSGVADGGQALHVLFTNDLDLGDGVWGIAPGIPGAATRTGTSMSGVVLAITPETPADLDGLALLHEFGHFIGLAHTTEFSRDFVDPLDDTPSCVGILDPQRPSSIDRCPDKNNLMFPTLWGDTITVSDSQRIILRGSPSYKAFVGAATPVADAGTPLDAGTPPGFMPPRAPGPTALPIARGAIRLTRSGRPLTATERFVFGGLCGQTPLDAGRFAGHLGGVAAREELARMAHDADLPGILRTRAARMLAHAPR
;
A
#
# COMPACT_ATOMS: atom_id res chain seq x y z
N MET A 1 -56.86 -42.37 -49.07
CA MET A 1 -57.92 -42.51 -48.06
C MET A 1 -57.26 -42.86 -46.73
N PRO A 2 -57.68 -42.32 -45.56
CA PRO A 2 -58.53 -41.14 -45.30
C PRO A 2 -57.69 -39.93 -44.83
N ARG A 3 -57.90 -38.71 -45.30
CA ARG A 3 -59.02 -37.73 -45.14
C ARG A 3 -58.88 -36.82 -43.91
N ILE A 4 -58.66 -35.55 -44.26
CA ILE A 4 -58.75 -34.28 -43.53
C ILE A 4 -60.18 -34.05 -42.97
N PRO A 5 -60.40 -33.15 -41.98
CA PRO A 5 -60.85 -31.77 -42.30
C PRO A 5 -60.11 -30.70 -41.43
N ARG A 6 -59.51 -29.60 -41.93
CA ARG A 6 -60.04 -28.34 -42.52
C ARG A 6 -61.20 -27.75 -41.70
N ARG A 7 -61.05 -26.63 -40.99
CA ARG A 7 -61.11 -25.20 -41.43
C ARG A 7 -61.27 -24.35 -40.12
N LEU A 8 -61.04 -23.04 -39.96
CA LEU A 8 -61.24 -21.83 -40.78
C LEU A 8 -60.61 -20.61 -40.02
N THR A 9 -59.89 -19.72 -40.74
CA THR A 9 -59.89 -18.22 -40.72
C THR A 9 -59.91 -17.42 -39.39
N ARG A 10 -59.28 -16.24 -39.18
CA ARG A 10 -58.61 -15.17 -39.97
C ARG A 10 -57.95 -14.17 -38.95
N PRO A 11 -57.33 -13.03 -39.33
CA PRO A 11 -56.09 -12.52 -38.74
C PRO A 11 -56.25 -11.30 -37.82
N LEU A 12 -55.18 -10.94 -37.10
CA LEU A 12 -54.97 -9.57 -36.60
C LEU A 12 -53.51 -9.15 -36.80
N ALA A 13 -53.36 -7.90 -37.25
CA ALA A 13 -52.12 -7.25 -37.63
C ALA A 13 -51.65 -6.27 -36.53
N LEU A 14 -50.36 -5.94 -36.61
CA LEU A 14 -49.69 -4.68 -36.21
C LEU A 14 -49.66 -4.31 -34.72
N PHE A 15 -48.47 -4.36 -34.12
CA PHE A 15 -47.69 -3.18 -33.69
C PHE A 15 -46.30 -3.65 -33.22
N ALA A 16 -45.24 -3.29 -33.96
CA ALA A 16 -43.86 -3.37 -33.49
C ALA A 16 -43.32 -1.94 -33.43
N SER A 17 -43.05 -1.46 -32.22
CA SER A 17 -42.16 -0.32 -31.97
C SER A 17 -40.85 -0.88 -31.42
N PRO A 18 -39.68 -0.47 -31.94
CA PRO A 18 -38.43 -0.71 -31.26
C PRO A 18 -38.22 0.38 -30.20
N VAL A 19 -38.10 -0.02 -28.94
CA VAL A 19 -37.51 0.80 -27.90
C VAL A 19 -36.01 0.88 -28.19
N LEU A 20 -35.55 2.05 -28.65
CA LEU A 20 -34.14 2.40 -28.68
C LEU A 20 -33.71 2.72 -27.25
N LEU A 21 -33.03 1.76 -26.61
CA LEU A 21 -32.22 2.01 -25.42
C LEU A 21 -30.90 2.63 -25.87
N GLY A 22 -30.81 3.95 -25.75
CA GLY A 22 -29.53 4.65 -25.80
C GLY A 22 -28.73 4.33 -24.55
N PHE A 23 -27.62 3.60 -24.69
CA PHE A 23 -26.62 3.47 -23.65
C PHE A 23 -25.78 4.75 -23.64
N ALA A 24 -25.89 5.53 -22.56
CA ALA A 24 -24.91 6.54 -22.22
C ALA A 24 -23.68 5.83 -21.60
N ALA A 25 -22.51 5.98 -22.23
CA ALA A 25 -21.25 5.56 -21.65
C ALA A 25 -20.86 6.56 -20.55
N LEU A 26 -20.84 6.11 -19.30
CA LEU A 26 -20.13 6.78 -18.21
C LEU A 26 -18.79 6.07 -18.02
N ALA A 27 -17.72 6.86 -18.01
CA ALA A 27 -16.36 6.42 -17.70
C ALA A 27 -16.24 6.03 -16.22
N SER A 28 -15.51 4.95 -15.95
CA SER A 28 -15.32 4.33 -14.63
C SER A 28 -13.84 3.99 -14.45
N LEU A 29 -13.28 4.27 -13.27
CA LEU A 29 -11.86 4.11 -12.96
C LEU A 29 -11.64 2.90 -12.05
N THR A 30 -10.75 2.00 -12.45
CA THR A 30 -10.03 1.07 -11.56
C THR A 30 -8.70 1.72 -11.20
N VAL A 31 -8.37 1.77 -9.91
CA VAL A 31 -7.16 2.46 -9.43
C VAL A 31 -6.29 1.45 -8.70
N PRO A 32 -5.07 1.21 -9.17
CA PRO A 32 -4.13 0.33 -8.49
C PRO A 32 -3.42 1.05 -7.34
N ALA A 33 -3.29 0.36 -6.20
CA ALA A 33 -2.55 0.89 -5.05
C ALA A 33 -1.04 1.02 -5.37
N CYS A 34 -0.51 0.07 -6.14
CA CYS A 34 0.91 -0.06 -6.44
C CYS A 34 1.27 -0.14 -7.95
N GLY A 35 0.39 0.26 -8.89
CA GLY A 35 0.80 0.40 -10.31
C GLY A 35 -0.30 0.44 -11.38
N GLY A 36 -0.33 1.51 -12.21
CA GLY A 36 -1.00 1.71 -13.52
C GLY A 36 -2.39 2.38 -13.59
N LEU A 37 -2.48 3.64 -14.03
CA LEU A 37 -3.78 4.27 -14.29
C LEU A 37 -4.50 3.56 -15.45
N VAL A 38 -5.81 3.34 -15.29
CA VAL A 38 -6.67 2.76 -16.32
C VAL A 38 -7.18 3.86 -17.24
N THR A 39 -6.85 3.79 -18.53
CA THR A 39 -7.45 4.63 -19.57
C THR A 39 -7.98 3.76 -20.71
N ASP A 40 -9.16 4.11 -21.22
CA ASP A 40 -9.74 3.47 -22.41
C ASP A 40 -8.74 3.45 -23.59
N PRO A 41 -8.68 2.37 -24.38
CA PRO A 41 -7.92 2.36 -25.63
C PRO A 41 -8.39 3.53 -26.52
N PRO A 42 -7.48 4.24 -27.22
CA PRO A 42 -7.91 5.17 -28.26
C PRO A 42 -8.80 4.38 -29.24
N PRO A 43 -9.99 4.88 -29.60
CA PRO A 43 -10.81 4.21 -30.59
C PRO A 43 -9.98 4.04 -31.86
N ALA A 44 -9.99 2.83 -32.43
CA ALA A 44 -9.44 2.59 -33.75
C ALA A 44 -10.04 3.64 -34.70
N GLU A 45 -9.20 4.29 -35.51
CA GLU A 45 -9.63 5.25 -36.52
C GLU A 45 -10.69 4.62 -37.42
N VAL A 46 -11.95 4.89 -37.12
CA VAL A 46 -13.07 4.70 -38.03
C VAL A 46 -13.37 6.08 -38.56
N ASP A 47 -12.99 6.30 -39.82
CA ASP A 47 -13.39 7.47 -40.61
C ASP A 47 -14.91 7.59 -40.58
N SER A 48 -15.40 8.49 -39.73
CA SER A 48 -16.80 8.77 -39.53
C SER A 48 -16.93 10.25 -39.17
N GLY A 49 -17.62 10.99 -40.03
CA GLY A 49 -17.73 12.45 -39.99
C GLY A 49 -18.06 12.98 -38.60
N VAL A 50 -17.25 13.95 -38.18
CA VAL A 50 -17.31 14.61 -36.88
C VAL A 50 -18.66 15.32 -36.71
N VAL A 51 -19.54 14.72 -35.92
CA VAL A 51 -20.58 15.46 -35.18
C VAL A 51 -19.98 15.75 -33.81
N VAL A 52 -19.69 17.03 -33.56
CA VAL A 52 -19.23 17.51 -32.25
C VAL A 52 -20.37 17.30 -31.24
N PRO A 53 -20.21 16.45 -30.21
CA PRO A 53 -21.22 16.35 -29.16
C PRO A 53 -21.26 17.67 -28.39
N PRO A 54 -22.46 18.12 -27.94
CA PRO A 54 -22.55 19.30 -27.11
C PRO A 54 -21.73 19.12 -25.82
N PRO A 55 -21.18 20.20 -25.25
CA PRO A 55 -20.46 20.12 -23.99
C PRO A 55 -21.35 19.47 -22.93
N PRO A 56 -20.77 18.65 -22.01
CA PRO A 56 -21.53 18.07 -20.92
C PRO A 56 -22.24 19.20 -20.15
N PRO A 57 -23.48 18.98 -19.67
CA PRO A 57 -24.15 19.97 -18.85
C PRO A 57 -23.26 20.30 -17.65
N PRO A 58 -23.14 21.58 -17.26
CA PRO A 58 -22.44 21.94 -16.04
C PRO A 58 -23.00 21.11 -14.88
N ARG A 59 -22.13 20.43 -14.13
CA ARG A 59 -22.53 19.75 -12.90
C ARG A 59 -23.27 20.78 -12.03
N ASP A 60 -24.53 20.49 -11.71
CA ASP A 60 -25.44 21.36 -10.97
C ASP A 60 -24.72 22.04 -9.80
N ALA A 61 -24.56 23.36 -9.88
CA ALA A 61 -24.11 24.24 -8.78
C ALA A 61 -25.19 24.40 -7.69
N GLY A 62 -26.13 23.45 -7.59
CA GLY A 62 -27.35 23.53 -6.81
C GLY A 62 -27.41 22.59 -5.62
N ARG A 63 -26.27 22.11 -5.08
CA ARG A 63 -26.27 21.44 -3.76
C ARG A 63 -26.31 22.52 -2.66
N PRO A 64 -27.41 22.65 -1.91
CA PRO A 64 -27.49 23.63 -0.82
C PRO A 64 -26.60 23.18 0.34
N GLY A 65 -25.62 24.01 0.72
CA GLY A 65 -25.09 24.06 2.09
C GLY A 65 -24.09 22.98 2.53
N LEU A 66 -23.23 22.45 1.65
CA LEU A 66 -22.12 21.59 2.08
C LEU A 66 -20.89 22.36 2.60
N ASP A 67 -20.87 23.69 2.50
CA ASP A 67 -19.76 24.54 2.96
C ASP A 67 -19.86 24.92 4.45
N ALA A 68 -20.88 24.44 5.17
CA ALA A 68 -20.93 24.63 6.62
C ALA A 68 -19.80 23.84 7.27
N ALA A 69 -18.93 24.54 8.02
CA ALA A 69 -17.89 23.91 8.83
C ALA A 69 -18.49 22.74 9.64
N LEU A 70 -17.77 21.62 9.71
CA LEU A 70 -18.20 20.51 10.56
C LEU A 70 -18.37 21.04 11.99
N PRO A 71 -19.49 20.72 12.68
CA PRO A 71 -19.56 21.00 14.11
C PRO A 71 -18.35 20.35 14.79
N PRO A 72 -17.78 20.96 15.83
CA PRO A 72 -16.66 20.37 16.55
C PRO A 72 -17.04 18.96 16.97
N ALA A 73 -16.19 17.99 16.64
CA ALA A 73 -16.42 16.60 17.02
C ALA A 73 -16.58 16.53 18.55
N PRO A 74 -17.52 15.72 19.06
CA PRO A 74 -17.63 15.52 20.50
C PRO A 74 -16.28 15.06 21.06
N PRO A 75 -15.92 15.46 22.30
CA PRO A 75 -14.66 15.07 22.90
C PRO A 75 -14.57 13.54 22.93
N ARG A 76 -13.47 13.02 22.40
CA ARG A 76 -13.22 11.58 22.34
C ARG A 76 -13.12 11.02 23.77
N PRO A 77 -13.68 9.82 24.05
CA PRO A 77 -13.40 9.13 25.30
C PRO A 77 -11.89 8.98 25.51
N PRO A 78 -11.39 9.04 26.76
CA PRO A 78 -9.98 8.79 27.02
C PRO A 78 -9.59 7.40 26.51
N LEU A 79 -8.42 7.30 25.87
CA LEU A 79 -7.88 6.01 25.45
C LEU A 79 -7.63 5.11 26.68
N PRO A 80 -7.78 3.78 26.53
CA PRO A 80 -7.29 2.86 27.53
C PRO A 80 -5.79 3.08 27.79
N PRO A 81 -5.27 2.66 28.96
CA PRO A 81 -3.84 2.70 29.22
C PRO A 81 -3.07 1.99 28.11
N VAL A 82 -2.06 2.66 27.57
CA VAL A 82 -1.22 2.17 26.47
C VAL A 82 0.19 1.83 26.94
N THR A 83 0.83 0.89 26.24
CA THR A 83 2.26 0.64 26.36
C THR A 83 3.05 1.63 25.53
N GLN A 84 4.33 1.79 25.89
CA GLN A 84 5.35 2.34 25.01
C GLN A 84 6.22 1.18 24.52
N ALA A 85 6.57 1.15 23.25
CA ALA A 85 7.52 0.17 22.73
C ALA A 85 8.95 0.54 23.17
N PRO A 86 9.57 -0.19 24.12
CA PRO A 86 10.92 0.11 24.57
C PRO A 86 11.92 0.04 23.40
N GLU A 87 12.86 0.97 23.41
CA GLU A 87 14.00 0.97 22.50
C GLU A 87 15.18 0.25 23.14
N ILE A 88 15.83 -0.59 22.34
CA ILE A 88 17.08 -1.24 22.69
C ILE A 88 18.12 -0.74 21.70
N LEU A 89 19.16 -0.10 22.24
CA LEU A 89 20.32 0.36 21.49
C LEU A 89 21.46 -0.63 21.69
N PHE A 90 22.15 -0.95 20.60
CA PHE A 90 23.32 -1.80 20.63
C PHE A 90 24.59 -0.97 20.44
N ASP A 91 25.71 -1.51 20.91
CA ASP A 91 27.02 -0.96 20.54
C ASP A 91 27.20 -1.03 19.01
N PRO A 92 27.99 -0.11 18.41
CA PRO A 92 28.28 -0.17 16.99
C PRO A 92 28.89 -1.52 16.60
N VAL A 93 28.45 -2.06 15.47
CA VAL A 93 28.92 -3.35 14.93
C VAL A 93 29.41 -3.20 13.50
N GLU A 94 30.19 -4.15 13.02
CA GLU A 94 30.62 -4.22 11.62
C GLU A 94 29.75 -5.21 10.83
N SER A 95 29.86 -5.14 9.50
CA SER A 95 29.23 -6.11 8.59
C SER A 95 29.59 -7.56 8.95
N GLY A 96 28.59 -8.43 9.01
CA GLY A 96 28.74 -9.84 9.36
C GLY A 96 28.73 -10.14 10.87
N GLN A 97 28.85 -9.12 11.72
CA GLN A 97 28.70 -9.28 13.16
C GLN A 97 27.24 -9.47 13.57
N THR A 98 27.07 -9.94 14.80
CA THR A 98 25.79 -10.33 15.37
C THR A 98 25.53 -9.58 16.66
N VAL A 99 24.29 -9.14 16.87
CA VAL A 99 23.79 -8.65 18.16
C VAL A 99 22.73 -9.59 18.72
N THR A 100 22.57 -9.58 20.04
CA THR A 100 21.56 -10.39 20.74
C THR A 100 20.47 -9.51 21.31
N LEU A 101 19.25 -9.67 20.80
CA LEU A 101 18.06 -8.96 21.26
C LEU A 101 17.32 -9.80 22.31
N ALA A 102 17.16 -9.25 23.52
CA ALA A 102 16.33 -9.87 24.55
C ALA A 102 14.85 -9.49 24.34
N VAL A 103 14.02 -10.48 23.99
CA VAL A 103 12.57 -10.31 23.81
C VAL A 103 11.83 -10.81 25.05
N PRO A 104 11.04 -9.96 25.74
CA PRO A 104 10.36 -10.34 26.97
C PRO A 104 9.13 -11.24 26.70
N PRO A 105 8.64 -12.00 27.70
CA PRO A 105 7.46 -12.86 27.58
C PRO A 105 6.16 -12.16 27.16
N ASN A 106 6.06 -10.85 27.38
CA ASN A 106 4.89 -10.05 27.04
C ASN A 106 5.03 -9.29 25.71
N ALA A 107 6.01 -9.65 24.89
CA ALA A 107 6.16 -9.10 23.55
C ALA A 107 5.09 -9.62 22.59
N LEU A 108 4.59 -8.73 21.74
CA LEU A 108 3.75 -9.05 20.58
C LEU A 108 4.58 -9.18 19.30
N GLY A 109 5.71 -8.48 19.24
CA GLY A 109 6.62 -8.46 18.10
C GLY A 109 7.73 -7.43 18.29
N PHE A 110 8.58 -7.25 17.28
CA PHE A 110 9.63 -6.24 17.28
C PHE A 110 10.01 -5.79 15.88
N ASN A 111 10.61 -4.61 15.77
CA ASN A 111 11.23 -4.06 14.56
C ASN A 111 12.70 -3.77 14.86
N VAL A 112 13.60 -4.31 14.04
CA VAL A 112 15.04 -4.05 14.07
C VAL A 112 15.38 -3.09 12.96
N VAL A 113 16.18 -2.08 13.26
CA VAL A 113 16.69 -1.10 12.31
C VAL A 113 18.21 -1.10 12.35
N VAL A 114 18.84 -1.21 11.18
CA VAL A 114 20.28 -1.00 10.99
C VAL A 114 20.50 0.29 10.21
N ARG A 115 21.53 1.07 10.59
CA ARG A 115 21.91 2.32 9.94
C ARG A 115 23.41 2.37 9.67
N GLY A 116 23.79 2.77 8.45
CA GLY A 116 25.14 3.10 8.02
C GLY A 116 25.29 4.59 7.70
N GLU A 117 26.24 4.92 6.83
CA GLU A 117 26.34 6.24 6.21
C GLU A 117 25.32 6.40 5.07
N ALA A 118 25.08 7.64 4.63
CA ALA A 118 24.20 7.91 3.50
C ALA A 118 24.68 7.16 2.24
N ASN A 119 23.74 6.50 1.55
CA ASN A 119 23.97 5.64 0.38
C ASN A 119 24.70 4.32 0.65
N ASP A 120 24.92 3.94 1.92
CA ASP A 120 25.39 2.59 2.23
C ASP A 120 24.29 1.57 1.90
N VAL A 121 24.68 0.46 1.29
CA VAL A 121 23.86 -0.76 1.28
C VAL A 121 24.02 -1.44 2.62
N VAL A 122 22.95 -1.47 3.40
CA VAL A 122 22.90 -2.10 4.73
C VAL A 122 21.70 -3.03 4.83
N GLY A 123 21.77 -4.00 5.74
CA GLY A 123 20.69 -4.95 5.87
C GLY A 123 20.73 -5.79 7.13
N ILE A 124 19.62 -6.47 7.40
CA ILE A 124 19.53 -7.55 8.37
C ILE A 124 19.65 -8.83 7.57
N ARG A 125 20.77 -9.55 7.71
CA ARG A 125 21.06 -10.76 6.92
C ARG A 125 20.36 -11.98 7.48
N THR A 126 20.42 -12.18 8.78
CA THR A 126 19.85 -13.36 9.43
C THR A 126 19.17 -12.96 10.72
N LEU A 127 17.95 -13.45 10.94
CA LEU A 127 17.26 -13.44 12.23
C LEU A 127 17.02 -14.88 12.68
N THR A 128 17.49 -15.20 13.89
CA THR A 128 17.34 -16.53 14.49
C THR A 128 16.65 -16.40 15.84
N SER A 129 15.63 -17.23 16.05
CA SER A 129 14.86 -17.31 17.29
C SER A 129 15.68 -17.89 18.46
N PRO A 130 15.19 -17.77 19.70
CA PRO A 130 15.79 -18.41 20.88
C PRO A 130 15.91 -19.93 20.75
N SER A 131 14.96 -20.59 20.09
CA SER A 131 14.99 -22.03 19.79
C SER A 131 15.96 -22.42 18.67
N GLY A 132 16.58 -21.45 17.98
CA GLY A 132 17.51 -21.69 16.87
C GLY A 132 16.85 -21.75 15.49
N GLU A 133 15.54 -21.49 15.40
CA GLU A 133 14.82 -21.41 14.12
C GLU A 133 15.20 -20.11 13.39
N VAL A 134 15.62 -20.22 12.14
CA VAL A 134 15.93 -19.06 11.30
C VAL A 134 14.63 -18.55 10.68
N VAL A 135 14.25 -17.31 10.95
CA VAL A 135 13.00 -16.69 10.45
C VAL A 135 13.22 -15.72 9.28
N LEU A 136 14.47 -15.27 9.12
CA LEU A 136 14.94 -14.44 8.01
C LEU A 136 16.35 -14.89 7.64
N ARG A 137 16.64 -15.06 6.35
CA ARG A 137 17.95 -15.46 5.82
C ARG A 137 18.26 -14.73 4.52
N ASP A 138 19.49 -14.22 4.43
CA ASP A 138 19.99 -13.46 3.29
C ASP A 138 18.99 -12.35 2.89
N HIS A 139 18.63 -11.49 3.86
CA HIS A 139 17.72 -10.35 3.69
C HIS A 139 16.27 -10.69 3.35
N ARG A 140 15.93 -11.99 3.32
CA ARG A 140 14.62 -12.51 2.93
C ARG A 140 13.94 -13.25 4.08
N VAL A 141 12.71 -12.87 4.38
CA VAL A 141 11.84 -13.60 5.31
C VAL A 141 11.66 -15.03 4.81
N ILE A 142 11.75 -16.02 5.69
CA ILE A 142 11.52 -17.42 5.29
C ILE A 142 10.09 -17.58 4.77
N GLY A 143 9.96 -18.21 3.59
CA GLY A 143 8.71 -18.34 2.85
C GLY A 143 8.51 -17.24 1.80
N ALA A 144 9.19 -16.10 1.93
CA ALA A 144 9.06 -15.01 0.97
C ALA A 144 9.87 -15.33 -0.30
N SER A 145 9.46 -14.71 -1.39
CA SER A 145 10.06 -14.87 -2.72
C SER A 145 11.04 -13.75 -3.07
N PHE A 146 11.20 -12.76 -2.19
CA PHE A 146 12.01 -11.57 -2.40
C PHE A 146 12.60 -11.03 -1.10
N GLU A 147 13.66 -10.23 -1.22
CA GLU A 147 14.33 -9.60 -0.10
C GLU A 147 13.46 -8.47 0.46
N THR A 148 13.52 -8.25 1.77
CA THR A 148 12.68 -7.26 2.45
C THR A 148 13.45 -6.45 3.49
N SER A 149 14.69 -6.84 3.77
CA SER A 149 15.48 -6.31 4.89
C SER A 149 16.87 -5.87 4.47
N GLU A 150 17.00 -5.39 3.24
CA GLU A 150 18.15 -4.64 2.74
C GLU A 150 17.67 -3.26 2.24
N GLY A 151 18.51 -2.25 2.36
CA GLY A 151 18.24 -0.91 1.88
C GLY A 151 19.54 -0.22 1.47
N ASP A 152 19.46 0.65 0.47
CA ASP A 152 20.62 1.30 -0.16
C ASP A 152 20.77 2.78 0.19
N GLN A 153 19.94 3.29 1.10
CA GLN A 153 19.97 4.67 1.58
C GLN A 153 20.62 4.78 2.96
N GLY A 154 21.48 3.82 3.32
CA GLY A 154 22.13 3.79 4.64
C GLY A 154 21.21 3.38 5.78
N ILE A 155 20.04 2.80 5.48
CA ILE A 155 19.10 2.31 6.48
C ILE A 155 18.34 1.10 5.93
N ALA A 156 18.08 0.12 6.79
CA ALA A 156 17.23 -1.04 6.50
C ALA A 156 16.50 -1.49 7.77
N ALA A 157 15.40 -2.20 7.60
CA ALA A 157 14.58 -2.69 8.71
C ALA A 157 14.10 -4.15 8.49
N ALA A 158 13.82 -4.83 9.59
CA ALA A 158 13.20 -6.15 9.61
C ALA A 158 12.22 -6.23 10.79
N SER A 159 11.09 -6.91 10.61
CA SER A 159 10.09 -7.09 11.67
C SER A 159 9.88 -8.57 11.98
N VAL A 160 9.46 -8.86 13.20
CA VAL A 160 8.96 -10.17 13.61
C VAL A 160 7.65 -9.97 14.37
N PRO A 161 6.55 -10.63 13.98
CA PRO A 161 6.43 -11.57 12.87
C PRO A 161 6.42 -10.90 11.49
N GLN A 162 6.88 -11.64 10.48
CA GLN A 162 6.59 -11.40 9.05
C GLN A 162 6.24 -12.70 8.30
N ASN A 163 6.13 -13.82 9.03
CA ASN A 163 5.70 -15.13 8.54
C ASN A 163 4.98 -15.87 9.69
N ARG A 164 4.55 -17.10 9.43
CA ARG A 164 3.82 -17.94 10.40
C ARG A 164 4.68 -19.01 11.07
N LEU A 165 5.99 -18.86 11.08
CA LEU A 165 6.83 -19.82 11.80
C LEU A 165 6.47 -19.82 13.28
N ALA A 166 6.50 -20.98 13.91
CA ALA A 166 6.06 -21.15 15.29
C ALA A 166 6.87 -20.29 16.28
N SER A 167 8.12 -19.97 15.95
CA SER A 167 8.95 -19.05 16.74
C SER A 167 8.69 -17.57 16.47
N ALA A 168 8.03 -17.22 15.37
CA ALA A 168 7.77 -15.83 14.97
C ALA A 168 6.34 -15.37 15.32
N ALA A 169 5.36 -16.27 15.24
CA ALA A 169 3.94 -15.98 15.40
C ALA A 169 3.23 -17.03 16.29
N PRO A 170 3.07 -16.77 17.61
CA PRO A 170 3.52 -15.58 18.35
C PRO A 170 5.05 -15.52 18.48
N VAL A 171 5.58 -14.33 18.77
CA VAL A 171 7.03 -14.15 18.92
C VAL A 171 7.55 -14.93 20.14
N GLU A 172 8.56 -15.76 19.93
CA GLU A 172 9.21 -16.53 21.00
C GLU A 172 9.97 -15.59 21.95
N PRO A 173 9.74 -15.64 23.28
CA PRO A 173 10.53 -14.84 24.21
C PRO A 173 11.92 -15.44 24.42
N GLY A 174 12.91 -14.57 24.65
CA GLY A 174 14.29 -14.99 24.90
C GLY A 174 15.31 -14.23 24.06
N ALA A 175 16.46 -14.85 23.85
CA ALA A 175 17.60 -14.26 23.14
C ALA A 175 17.50 -14.50 21.64
N TRP A 176 17.07 -13.48 20.90
CA TRP A 176 17.09 -13.47 19.43
C TRP A 176 18.47 -13.06 18.92
N THR A 177 18.89 -13.67 17.83
CA THR A 177 20.18 -13.40 17.20
C THR A 177 19.96 -12.63 15.90
N VAL A 178 20.62 -11.47 15.77
CA VAL A 178 20.49 -10.57 14.61
C VAL A 178 21.86 -10.40 13.96
N GLN A 179 22.03 -10.92 12.75
CA GLN A 179 23.23 -10.67 11.95
C GLN A 179 22.97 -9.55 10.95
N VAL A 180 23.86 -8.56 10.88
CA VAL A 180 23.72 -7.40 9.98
C VAL A 180 24.73 -7.43 8.83
N THR A 181 24.41 -6.71 7.76
CA THR A 181 25.31 -6.43 6.63
C THR A 181 25.45 -4.94 6.42
N GLY A 182 26.60 -4.58 5.86
CA GLY A 182 26.95 -3.24 5.43
C GLY A 182 28.32 -3.24 4.73
N PRO A 183 28.86 -2.07 4.37
CA PRO A 183 30.20 -1.98 3.82
C PRO A 183 31.27 -2.45 4.82
N THR A 184 32.32 -3.11 4.31
CA THR A 184 33.43 -3.61 5.13
C THR A 184 34.19 -2.45 5.79
N GLY A 185 34.52 -2.60 7.08
CA GLY A 185 35.28 -1.60 7.85
C GLY A 185 34.48 -0.35 8.22
N ARG A 186 33.15 -0.34 8.00
CA ARG A 186 32.25 0.72 8.49
C ARG A 186 31.46 0.26 9.70
N ALA A 187 31.35 1.13 10.68
CA ALA A 187 30.52 0.91 11.85
C ALA A 187 29.05 1.14 11.52
N LEU A 188 28.22 0.16 11.87
CA LEU A 188 26.78 0.14 11.72
C LEU A 188 26.12 0.36 13.07
N ARG A 189 25.07 1.19 13.11
CA ARG A 189 24.23 1.38 14.29
C ARG A 189 23.01 0.47 14.20
N VAL A 190 22.83 -0.38 15.19
CA VAL A 190 21.68 -1.28 15.29
C VAL A 190 20.81 -0.84 16.44
N SER A 191 19.50 -0.97 16.26
CA SER A 191 18.50 -0.71 17.29
C SER A 191 17.30 -1.62 17.10
N ALA A 192 16.57 -1.89 18.18
CA ALA A 192 15.31 -2.61 18.12
C ALA A 192 14.23 -1.89 18.92
N ARG A 193 13.00 -1.99 18.46
CA ARG A 193 11.79 -1.56 19.16
C ARG A 193 10.90 -2.77 19.36
N VAL A 194 10.57 -3.06 20.62
CA VAL A 194 9.76 -4.24 20.97
C VAL A 194 8.34 -3.78 21.27
N GLN A 195 7.38 -4.26 20.49
CA GLN A 195 5.97 -4.04 20.79
C GLN A 195 5.58 -4.97 21.94
N ILE A 196 5.08 -4.40 23.02
CA ILE A 196 4.67 -5.15 24.22
C ILE A 196 3.21 -4.89 24.55
N SER A 197 2.56 -5.86 25.19
CA SER A 197 1.30 -5.65 25.90
C SER A 197 1.48 -5.95 27.39
N GLY A 198 0.45 -5.74 28.20
CA GLY A 198 0.53 -6.00 29.64
C GLY A 198 0.86 -7.48 29.96
N ASP A 199 0.36 -8.41 29.16
CA ASP A 199 0.42 -9.85 29.42
C ASP A 199 0.80 -10.69 28.19
N GLY A 200 1.32 -10.08 27.12
CA GLY A 200 1.65 -10.76 25.87
C GLY A 200 0.44 -11.08 24.99
N THR A 201 -0.78 -10.73 25.41
CA THR A 201 -1.98 -10.84 24.57
C THR A 201 -2.30 -9.50 23.93
N PHE A 202 -2.66 -9.50 22.64
CA PHE A 202 -3.14 -8.29 21.98
C PHE A 202 -4.57 -7.96 22.45
N ARG A 203 -4.78 -6.71 22.89
CA ARG A 203 -6.06 -6.23 23.44
C ARG A 203 -6.59 -5.01 22.69
N GLY A 204 -6.11 -4.80 21.47
CA GLY A 204 -6.30 -3.57 20.72
C GLY A 204 -5.14 -2.59 20.84
N GLY A 205 -5.25 -1.48 20.13
CA GLY A 205 -4.29 -0.39 20.22
C GLY A 205 -4.83 0.91 19.64
N ALA A 206 -4.02 1.97 19.69
CA ALA A 206 -4.32 3.25 19.08
C ALA A 206 -3.18 3.65 18.14
N ALA A 207 -3.51 3.95 16.89
CA ALA A 207 -2.56 4.46 15.90
C ALA A 207 -2.60 5.99 15.88
N ASP A 208 -1.50 6.61 16.31
CA ASP A 208 -1.27 8.03 16.09
C ASP A 208 -0.78 8.25 14.66
N LEU A 209 -1.04 9.43 14.11
CA LEU A 209 -0.71 9.79 12.74
C LEU A 209 -0.08 11.19 12.67
N HIS A 210 1.03 11.30 11.95
CA HIS A 210 1.59 12.56 11.50
C HIS A 210 1.35 12.71 10.01
N VAL A 211 0.57 13.72 9.61
CA VAL A 211 0.27 14.00 8.20
C VAL A 211 1.06 15.22 7.74
N TYR A 212 1.87 15.05 6.71
CA TYR A 212 2.72 16.07 6.11
C TYR A 212 2.06 16.61 4.84
N LEU A 213 1.83 17.92 4.81
CA LEU A 213 1.08 18.64 3.78
C LEU A 213 2.03 19.63 3.09
N PRO A 214 2.42 19.37 1.84
CA PRO A 214 3.22 20.30 1.07
C PRO A 214 2.50 21.64 0.92
N LYS A 215 3.22 22.75 1.04
CA LYS A 215 2.66 24.08 0.79
C LYS A 215 2.03 24.14 -0.61
N GLY A 216 0.74 24.45 -0.66
CA GLY A 216 -0.03 24.50 -1.91
C GLY A 216 -0.74 23.20 -2.27
N LEU A 217 -0.73 22.17 -1.39
CA LEU A 217 -1.38 20.89 -1.63
C LEU A 217 -2.86 21.13 -1.95
N ARG A 218 -3.28 20.69 -3.13
CA ARG A 218 -4.68 20.74 -3.54
C ARG A 218 -5.38 19.45 -3.16
N ILE A 219 -6.59 19.56 -2.67
CA ILE A 219 -7.42 18.43 -2.29
C ILE A 219 -8.87 18.71 -2.67
N ASP A 220 -9.59 17.68 -3.07
CA ASP A 220 -11.02 17.69 -3.36
C ASP A 220 -11.67 16.42 -2.81
N ASP A 221 -12.99 16.31 -2.99
CA ASP A 221 -13.83 15.20 -2.54
C ASP A 221 -13.88 15.03 -1.01
N PRO A 222 -15.06 15.26 -0.37
CA PRO A 222 -16.38 15.53 -0.94
C PRO A 222 -16.63 17.00 -1.31
N THR A 223 -15.62 17.87 -1.11
CA THR A 223 -15.72 19.30 -1.38
C THR A 223 -15.14 19.66 -2.75
N SER A 224 -15.36 20.91 -3.18
CA SER A 224 -14.66 21.45 -4.34
C SER A 224 -13.14 21.53 -4.08
N SER A 225 -12.34 21.51 -5.15
CA SER A 225 -10.88 21.54 -5.07
C SER A 225 -10.36 22.84 -4.44
N HIS A 226 -9.62 22.71 -3.35
CA HIS A 226 -9.07 23.82 -2.58
C HIS A 226 -7.68 23.48 -2.05
N VAL A 227 -6.97 24.46 -1.49
CA VAL A 227 -5.64 24.25 -0.89
C VAL A 227 -5.80 23.98 0.60
N VAL A 228 -5.09 22.98 1.11
CA VAL A 228 -5.06 22.65 2.54
C VAL A 228 -3.67 22.93 3.13
N SER A 229 -3.64 23.23 4.42
CA SER A 229 -2.42 23.44 5.22
C SER A 229 -2.58 22.77 6.57
N ALA A 230 -1.50 22.64 7.34
CA ALA A 230 -1.57 22.10 8.69
C ALA A 230 -2.57 22.84 9.59
N ALA A 231 -2.71 24.16 9.40
CA ALA A 231 -3.64 24.99 10.17
C ALA A 231 -5.12 24.70 9.88
N THR A 232 -5.46 24.23 8.68
CA THR A 232 -6.84 24.00 8.25
C THR A 232 -7.23 22.53 8.24
N ALA A 233 -6.25 21.63 8.11
CA ALA A 233 -6.45 20.20 7.87
C ALA A 233 -7.28 19.48 8.94
N ALA A 234 -7.13 19.85 10.21
CA ALA A 234 -7.86 19.20 11.31
C ALA A 234 -9.39 19.35 11.23
N THR A 235 -9.87 20.39 10.53
CA THR A 235 -11.30 20.64 10.31
C THR A 235 -11.73 20.45 8.87
N ASP A 236 -10.79 20.03 8.01
CA ASP A 236 -11.01 19.91 6.58
C ASP A 236 -11.77 18.63 6.24
N ARG A 237 -12.88 18.76 5.50
CA ARG A 237 -13.76 17.63 5.15
C ARG A 237 -13.09 16.67 4.19
N ALA A 238 -12.27 17.15 3.26
CA ALA A 238 -11.62 16.31 2.26
C ALA A 238 -10.44 15.56 2.86
N VAL A 239 -9.74 16.16 3.84
CA VAL A 239 -8.74 15.44 4.65
C VAL A 239 -9.41 14.35 5.49
N GLU A 240 -10.47 14.67 6.23
CA GLU A 240 -11.14 13.68 7.08
C GLU A 240 -11.76 12.54 6.27
N ALA A 241 -12.27 12.80 5.07
CA ALA A 241 -12.80 11.77 4.17
C ALA A 241 -11.74 10.74 3.75
N ARG A 242 -10.45 11.10 3.76
CA ARG A 242 -9.32 10.19 3.47
C ARG A 242 -8.80 9.48 4.70
N LEU A 243 -8.79 10.16 5.85
CA LEU A 243 -8.33 9.56 7.10
C LEU A 243 -9.36 8.58 7.69
N SER A 244 -10.64 8.84 7.50
CA SER A 244 -11.71 8.02 8.08
C SER A 244 -11.68 6.56 7.60
N PRO A 245 -11.59 6.23 6.30
CA PRO A 245 -11.47 4.85 5.83
C PRO A 245 -10.22 4.12 6.36
N LEU A 246 -9.08 4.80 6.44
CA LEU A 246 -7.86 4.24 7.05
C LEU A 246 -8.17 3.74 8.47
N PHE A 247 -8.75 4.61 9.32
CA PHE A 247 -9.00 4.26 10.71
C PHE A 247 -10.14 3.27 10.89
N GLN A 248 -11.19 3.33 10.06
CA GLN A 248 -12.24 2.31 10.04
C GLN A 248 -11.66 0.94 9.68
N GLY A 249 -10.76 0.89 8.69
CA GLY A 249 -10.10 -0.34 8.30
C GLY A 249 -9.13 -0.87 9.34
N LEU A 250 -8.40 0.01 10.05
CA LEU A 250 -7.59 -0.37 11.21
C LEU A 250 -8.42 -0.95 12.35
N GLU A 251 -9.56 -0.34 12.66
CA GLU A 251 -10.41 -0.79 13.75
C GLU A 251 -11.06 -2.13 13.43
N ALA A 252 -11.75 -2.24 12.28
CA ALA A 252 -12.46 -3.45 11.90
C ALA A 252 -11.51 -4.60 11.48
N GLY A 253 -10.42 -4.27 10.78
CA GLY A 253 -9.46 -5.26 10.30
C GLY A 253 -8.47 -5.70 11.37
N PHE A 254 -8.12 -4.83 12.33
CA PHE A 254 -6.97 -5.08 13.20
C PHE A 254 -7.19 -4.79 14.67
N GLY A 255 -8.34 -4.22 15.06
CA GLY A 255 -8.62 -3.81 16.43
C GLY A 255 -7.76 -2.63 16.88
N VAL A 256 -7.25 -1.82 15.93
CA VAL A 256 -6.48 -0.61 16.22
C VAL A 256 -7.36 0.60 15.95
N ILE A 257 -7.70 1.33 16.99
CA ILE A 257 -8.54 2.53 16.88
C ILE A 257 -7.70 3.75 16.50
N ARG A 258 -8.40 4.82 16.09
CA ARG A 258 -7.78 6.10 15.83
C ARG A 258 -7.15 6.68 17.12
N GLY A 259 -5.88 7.03 17.04
CA GLY A 259 -5.15 7.82 18.03
C GLY A 259 -5.20 9.31 17.70
N ASP A 260 -4.13 10.02 18.06
CA ASP A 260 -3.96 11.45 17.79
C ASP A 260 -3.49 11.67 16.35
N VAL A 261 -4.04 12.69 15.69
CA VAL A 261 -3.63 13.07 14.33
C VAL A 261 -3.04 14.48 14.38
N THR A 262 -1.78 14.61 13.97
CA THR A 262 -1.04 15.87 13.94
C THR A 262 -0.69 16.23 12.50
N PHE A 263 -0.93 17.47 12.10
CA PHE A 263 -0.65 17.96 10.75
C PHE A 263 0.59 18.85 10.73
N HIS A 264 1.37 18.76 9.65
CA HIS A 264 2.64 19.47 9.48
C HIS A 264 2.70 20.08 8.10
N ASP A 265 3.04 21.38 8.01
CA ASP A 265 3.36 21.99 6.72
C ASP A 265 4.79 21.60 6.31
N VAL A 266 4.96 21.18 5.06
CA VAL A 266 6.27 20.87 4.48
C VAL A 266 6.53 21.65 3.19
N ASP A 267 7.75 21.56 2.68
CA ASP A 267 8.16 22.32 1.49
C ASP A 267 7.30 21.98 0.26
N ALA A 268 7.04 22.99 -0.58
CA ALA A 268 6.27 22.82 -1.82
C ALA A 268 6.96 21.88 -2.83
N ALA A 269 8.26 21.61 -2.67
CA ALA A 269 9.00 20.62 -3.45
C ALA A 269 8.41 19.19 -3.32
N PHE A 270 7.59 18.93 -2.30
CA PHE A 270 6.89 17.66 -2.13
C PHE A 270 5.50 17.61 -2.78
N LEU A 271 5.06 18.66 -3.49
CA LEU A 271 3.84 18.62 -4.31
C LEU A 271 3.93 17.63 -5.46
N ARG A 272 5.16 17.40 -5.95
CA ARG A 272 5.48 16.44 -7.01
C ARG A 272 6.72 15.65 -6.65
N ILE A 273 6.58 14.33 -6.60
CA ILE A 273 7.67 13.39 -6.33
C ILE A 273 7.95 12.63 -7.63
N ALA A 274 8.97 13.08 -8.36
CA ALA A 274 9.25 12.62 -9.73
C ALA A 274 10.38 11.59 -9.86
N ASN A 275 11.01 11.19 -8.74
CA ASN A 275 12.11 10.23 -8.73
C ASN A 275 12.39 9.70 -7.32
N GLU A 276 13.21 8.67 -7.24
CA GLU A 276 13.58 8.02 -5.97
C GLU A 276 14.31 8.94 -4.99
N SER A 277 15.15 9.87 -5.47
CA SER A 277 15.81 10.82 -4.58
C SER A 277 14.81 11.80 -3.95
N ALA A 278 13.80 12.24 -4.71
CA ALA A 278 12.70 13.03 -4.17
C ALA A 278 11.85 12.20 -3.19
N LEU A 279 11.61 10.92 -3.50
CA LEU A 279 10.87 10.01 -2.64
C LEU A 279 11.61 9.77 -1.31
N ALA A 280 12.91 9.49 -1.34
CA ALA A 280 13.72 9.31 -0.13
C ALA A 280 13.68 10.56 0.77
N ARG A 281 13.70 11.77 0.18
CA ARG A 281 13.50 13.03 0.93
C ARG A 281 12.08 13.17 1.47
N ALA A 282 11.07 12.69 0.75
CA ALA A 282 9.67 12.73 1.19
C ALA A 282 9.45 11.86 2.42
N PHE A 283 10.03 10.65 2.48
CA PHE A 283 10.06 9.84 3.70
C PHE A 283 10.79 10.57 4.86
N GLY A 284 11.85 11.31 4.55
CA GLY A 284 12.56 12.16 5.50
C GLY A 284 11.81 13.41 5.99
N ALA A 285 10.59 13.69 5.50
CA ALA A 285 9.81 14.87 5.89
C ALA A 285 9.49 14.91 7.40
N SER A 286 9.56 13.77 8.08
CA SER A 286 9.37 13.63 9.51
C SER A 286 10.54 14.13 10.38
N SER A 287 11.60 14.69 9.80
CA SER A 287 12.80 15.16 10.51
C SER A 287 12.55 16.25 11.58
N GLY A 288 11.41 16.95 11.52
CA GLY A 288 10.98 17.91 12.54
C GLY A 288 10.27 17.31 13.75
N VAL A 289 9.99 16.00 13.74
CA VAL A 289 9.32 15.28 14.84
C VAL A 289 10.37 14.55 15.67
N ALA A 290 10.16 14.47 16.97
CA ALA A 290 11.05 13.74 17.86
C ALA A 290 11.07 12.24 17.52
N ASP A 291 12.26 11.66 17.54
CA ASP A 291 12.45 10.24 17.25
C ASP A 291 11.86 9.35 18.34
N GLY A 292 11.41 8.15 17.96
CA GLY A 292 10.97 7.13 18.90
C GLY A 292 9.50 7.16 19.29
N GLY A 293 8.72 8.10 18.75
CA GLY A 293 7.26 8.12 18.89
C GLY A 293 6.59 6.97 18.15
N GLN A 294 5.55 6.39 18.74
CA GLN A 294 4.72 5.36 18.11
C GLN A 294 3.61 6.00 17.28
N ALA A 295 3.96 6.41 16.06
CA ALA A 295 3.00 6.97 15.11
C ALA A 295 3.35 6.53 13.68
N LEU A 296 2.32 6.50 12.83
CA LEU A 296 2.51 6.44 11.39
C LEU A 296 2.80 7.85 10.85
N HIS A 297 3.73 7.95 9.91
CA HIS A 297 4.06 9.18 9.21
C HIS A 297 3.54 9.08 7.77
N VAL A 298 2.78 10.07 7.32
CA VAL A 298 2.14 10.06 5.99
C VAL A 298 2.36 11.38 5.31
N LEU A 299 2.97 11.38 4.12
CA LEU A 299 3.06 12.57 3.29
C LEU A 299 2.04 12.49 2.16
N PHE A 300 1.22 13.53 2.03
CA PHE A 300 0.37 13.71 0.86
C PHE A 300 1.13 14.47 -0.23
N THR A 301 0.97 14.06 -1.49
CA THR A 301 1.49 14.74 -2.67
C THR A 301 0.39 14.89 -3.71
N ASN A 302 0.46 15.85 -4.63
CA ASN A 302 -0.48 15.88 -5.76
C ASN A 302 -0.04 15.03 -6.93
N ASP A 303 1.24 14.66 -6.95
CA ASP A 303 1.82 13.95 -8.07
C ASP A 303 2.93 13.02 -7.57
N LEU A 304 2.79 11.74 -7.88
CA LEU A 304 3.75 10.68 -7.60
C LEU A 304 4.19 10.06 -8.93
N ASP A 305 4.98 10.81 -9.69
CA ASP A 305 5.55 10.41 -10.98
C ASP A 305 6.75 9.47 -10.79
N LEU A 306 6.47 8.31 -10.19
CA LEU A 306 7.37 7.17 -10.18
C LEU A 306 7.06 6.24 -11.36
N GLY A 307 5.85 6.31 -11.89
CA GLY A 307 5.36 5.57 -13.04
C GLY A 307 3.86 5.72 -13.10
N ASP A 308 3.26 5.48 -14.28
CA ASP A 308 1.81 5.57 -14.41
C ASP A 308 1.15 4.66 -13.36
N GLY A 309 0.26 5.25 -12.55
CA GLY A 309 -0.56 4.63 -11.50
C GLY A 309 0.13 4.08 -10.26
N VAL A 310 1.29 4.60 -9.86
CA VAL A 310 1.70 4.50 -8.45
C VAL A 310 0.87 5.50 -7.66
N TRP A 311 0.09 5.00 -6.71
CA TRP A 311 -0.84 5.81 -5.94
C TRP A 311 -0.38 6.00 -4.50
N GLY A 312 0.11 4.92 -3.88
CA GLY A 312 0.82 4.95 -2.62
C GLY A 312 2.22 4.33 -2.75
N ILE A 313 3.09 4.63 -1.78
CA ILE A 313 4.33 3.89 -1.61
C ILE A 313 4.83 3.92 -0.15
N ALA A 314 5.18 2.74 0.35
CA ALA A 314 5.98 2.55 1.54
C ALA A 314 7.48 2.43 1.22
N PRO A 315 8.37 2.80 2.15
CA PRO A 315 9.81 2.78 1.94
C PRO A 315 10.40 1.36 2.00
N GLY A 316 9.66 0.40 2.54
CA GLY A 316 10.10 -0.98 2.69
C GLY A 316 9.03 -1.84 3.34
N ILE A 317 9.31 -3.15 3.39
CA ILE A 317 8.43 -4.18 3.95
C ILE A 317 9.20 -4.93 5.05
N PRO A 318 9.52 -4.31 6.19
CA PRO A 318 8.87 -3.13 6.77
C PRO A 318 9.65 -1.82 6.53
N GLY A 319 9.03 -0.72 6.93
CA GLY A 319 9.73 0.53 7.20
C GLY A 319 10.51 0.51 8.53
N ALA A 320 11.22 1.60 8.81
CA ALA A 320 11.94 1.77 10.07
C ALA A 320 10.98 2.33 11.13
N ALA A 321 10.26 1.45 11.79
CA ALA A 321 9.20 1.84 12.73
C ALA A 321 9.75 2.75 13.85
N THR A 322 8.99 3.79 14.21
CA THR A 322 9.35 4.83 15.19
C THR A 322 10.60 5.66 14.85
N ARG A 323 11.23 5.43 13.69
CA ARG A 323 12.31 6.28 13.20
C ARG A 323 11.75 7.43 12.39
N THR A 324 12.19 8.63 12.73
CA THR A 324 11.81 9.89 12.09
C THR A 324 12.97 10.47 11.29
N GLY A 325 12.67 11.24 10.25
CA GLY A 325 13.67 11.97 9.46
C GLY A 325 14.59 11.09 8.59
N THR A 326 14.24 9.83 8.36
CA THR A 326 15.02 8.90 7.53
C THR A 326 14.32 8.59 6.22
N SER A 327 15.03 8.02 5.24
CA SER A 327 14.41 7.51 4.01
C SER A 327 13.48 6.31 4.23
N MET A 328 13.37 5.80 5.46
CA MET A 328 12.45 4.72 5.85
C MET A 328 11.37 5.16 6.85
N SER A 329 11.09 6.46 6.93
CA SER A 329 10.22 7.08 7.92
C SER A 329 8.83 7.47 7.37
N GLY A 330 7.92 6.51 7.27
CA GLY A 330 6.52 6.75 6.89
C GLY A 330 6.14 6.25 5.52
N VAL A 331 5.03 6.75 4.97
CA VAL A 331 4.49 6.40 3.65
C VAL A 331 4.14 7.67 2.86
N VAL A 332 4.07 7.57 1.54
CA VAL A 332 3.68 8.66 0.64
C VAL A 332 2.42 8.26 -0.11
N LEU A 333 1.45 9.19 -0.22
CA LEU A 333 0.20 8.98 -0.93
C LEU A 333 -0.06 10.14 -1.91
N ALA A 334 -0.35 9.79 -3.16
CA ALA A 334 -0.80 10.74 -4.16
C ALA A 334 -2.30 11.04 -4.00
N ILE A 335 -2.62 12.33 -3.95
CA ILE A 335 -3.97 12.87 -3.89
C ILE A 335 -4.27 13.47 -5.25
N THR A 336 -5.10 12.78 -6.02
CA THR A 336 -5.45 13.18 -7.39
C THR A 336 -6.96 13.42 -7.53
N PRO A 337 -7.39 14.39 -8.36
CA PRO A 337 -8.81 14.67 -8.58
C PRO A 337 -9.63 13.49 -9.12
N GLU A 338 -8.95 12.53 -9.74
CA GLU A 338 -9.56 11.35 -10.35
C GLU A 338 -9.88 10.26 -9.33
N THR A 339 -9.30 10.33 -8.12
CA THR A 339 -9.43 9.28 -7.12
C THR A 339 -10.34 9.72 -5.97
N PRO A 340 -11.41 8.96 -5.71
CA PRO A 340 -12.27 9.17 -4.55
C PRO A 340 -11.50 9.15 -3.21
N ALA A 341 -11.92 10.00 -2.27
CA ALA A 341 -11.27 10.15 -0.97
C ALA A 341 -11.33 8.87 -0.12
N ASP A 342 -12.39 8.07 -0.26
CA ASP A 342 -12.53 6.79 0.45
C ASP A 342 -11.49 5.77 -0.01
N LEU A 343 -11.29 5.70 -1.33
CA LEU A 343 -10.24 4.92 -1.97
C LEU A 343 -8.85 5.38 -1.50
N ASP A 344 -8.58 6.69 -1.38
CA ASP A 344 -7.30 7.21 -0.87
C ASP A 344 -7.01 6.68 0.55
N GLY A 345 -8.03 6.61 1.40
CA GLY A 345 -7.90 6.05 2.75
C GLY A 345 -7.59 4.56 2.77
N LEU A 346 -8.12 3.80 1.81
CA LEU A 346 -7.85 2.37 1.65
C LEU A 346 -6.45 2.12 1.07
N ALA A 347 -6.01 2.92 0.11
CA ALA A 347 -4.62 2.90 -0.36
C ALA A 347 -3.65 3.24 0.78
N LEU A 348 -3.99 4.21 1.62
CA LEU A 348 -3.18 4.53 2.78
C LEU A 348 -3.08 3.35 3.77
N LEU A 349 -4.17 2.60 3.95
CA LEU A 349 -4.16 1.38 4.77
C LEU A 349 -3.30 0.28 4.15
N HIS A 350 -3.32 0.13 2.82
CA HIS A 350 -2.45 -0.77 2.07
C HIS A 350 -0.98 -0.42 2.28
N GLU A 351 -0.60 0.85 2.10
CA GLU A 351 0.77 1.31 2.33
C GLU A 351 1.20 1.18 3.78
N PHE A 352 0.29 1.41 4.72
CA PHE A 352 0.57 1.13 6.13
C PHE A 352 0.84 -0.37 6.34
N GLY A 353 0.10 -1.24 5.66
CA GLY A 353 0.36 -2.68 5.60
C GLY A 353 1.80 -3.01 5.16
N HIS A 354 2.28 -2.38 4.08
CA HIS A 354 3.69 -2.50 3.69
C HIS A 354 4.64 -2.00 4.78
N PHE A 355 4.39 -0.80 5.31
CA PHE A 355 5.25 -0.18 6.33
C PHE A 355 5.42 -1.05 7.58
N ILE A 356 4.40 -1.81 7.99
CA ILE A 356 4.49 -2.74 9.13
C ILE A 356 5.10 -4.10 8.79
N GLY A 357 5.27 -4.42 7.50
CA GLY A 357 5.93 -5.64 7.03
C GLY A 357 5.05 -6.64 6.27
N LEU A 358 3.84 -6.25 5.81
CA LEU A 358 3.02 -7.08 4.93
C LEU A 358 3.47 -6.93 3.47
N ALA A 359 3.66 -8.07 2.80
CA ALA A 359 3.92 -8.13 1.38
C ALA A 359 2.61 -8.22 0.59
N HIS A 360 2.69 -8.01 -0.72
CA HIS A 360 1.57 -8.33 -1.59
C HIS A 360 1.24 -9.83 -1.56
N THR A 361 -0.03 -10.19 -1.42
CA THR A 361 -0.48 -11.60 -1.48
C THR A 361 -0.18 -12.22 -2.85
N THR A 362 -0.31 -11.40 -3.90
CA THR A 362 0.07 -11.69 -5.27
C THR A 362 0.75 -10.47 -5.87
N GLU A 363 1.81 -10.64 -6.63
CA GLU A 363 2.44 -9.54 -7.36
C GLU A 363 2.15 -9.57 -8.88
N PHE A 364 2.34 -8.44 -9.55
CA PHE A 364 2.30 -8.29 -11.01
C PHE A 364 3.31 -9.19 -11.74
N SER A 365 4.43 -9.48 -11.09
CA SER A 365 5.45 -10.44 -11.54
C SER A 365 5.14 -11.85 -11.03
N ARG A 366 5.25 -12.85 -11.92
CA ARG A 366 4.76 -14.23 -11.73
C ARG A 366 5.29 -14.97 -10.50
N ASP A 367 6.43 -14.56 -9.95
CA ASP A 367 7.16 -15.32 -8.94
C ASP A 367 7.20 -14.63 -7.57
N PHE A 368 6.42 -13.56 -7.38
CA PHE A 368 6.43 -12.78 -6.15
C PHE A 368 5.09 -12.96 -5.41
N VAL A 369 5.17 -13.60 -4.26
CA VAL A 369 4.08 -13.88 -3.32
C VAL A 369 4.57 -13.64 -1.89
N ASP A 370 3.64 -13.32 -0.99
CA ASP A 370 3.93 -13.16 0.43
C ASP A 370 4.26 -14.51 1.12
N PRO A 371 4.90 -14.50 2.30
CA PRO A 371 5.28 -15.73 3.01
C PRO A 371 4.13 -16.36 3.82
N LEU A 372 2.87 -15.95 3.60
CA LEU A 372 1.74 -16.36 4.43
C LEU A 372 0.97 -17.48 3.73
N ASP A 373 0.67 -18.55 4.45
CA ASP A 373 0.01 -19.73 3.88
C ASP A 373 -1.53 -19.60 3.83
N ASP A 374 -2.09 -18.61 4.54
CA ASP A 374 -3.52 -18.30 4.60
C ASP A 374 -3.96 -17.20 3.62
N THR A 375 -3.01 -16.66 2.86
CA THR A 375 -3.24 -15.75 1.74
C THR A 375 -3.08 -16.56 0.44
N PRO A 376 -4.18 -16.86 -0.28
CA PRO A 376 -4.03 -17.52 -1.55
C PRO A 376 -3.34 -16.57 -2.54
N SER A 377 -2.61 -17.12 -3.51
CA SER A 377 -1.94 -16.33 -4.55
C SER A 377 -2.48 -16.63 -5.94
N CYS A 378 -2.24 -15.72 -6.88
CA CYS A 378 -2.73 -15.77 -8.23
C CYS A 378 -1.58 -15.64 -9.25
N VAL A 379 -1.37 -16.66 -10.07
CA VAL A 379 -0.30 -16.62 -11.08
C VAL A 379 -0.78 -15.89 -12.34
N GLY A 380 0.00 -14.90 -12.78
CA GLY A 380 -0.18 -14.27 -14.09
C GLY A 380 -1.31 -13.25 -14.13
N ILE A 381 -1.41 -12.39 -13.11
CA ILE A 381 -2.40 -11.30 -13.08
C ILE A 381 -2.26 -10.34 -14.27
N LEU A 382 -1.05 -10.21 -14.82
CA LEU A 382 -0.76 -9.47 -16.06
C LEU A 382 -0.61 -10.37 -17.31
N ASP A 383 -1.20 -11.57 -17.36
CA ASP A 383 -1.12 -12.41 -18.57
C ASP A 383 -2.08 -11.88 -19.65
N PRO A 384 -1.57 -11.25 -20.73
CA PRO A 384 -2.43 -10.65 -21.76
C PRO A 384 -3.20 -11.70 -22.57
N GLN A 385 -2.81 -12.98 -22.51
CA GLN A 385 -3.52 -14.08 -23.17
C GLN A 385 -4.73 -14.57 -22.38
N ARG A 386 -4.99 -14.01 -21.19
CA ARG A 386 -6.09 -14.41 -20.31
C ARG A 386 -6.97 -13.20 -19.94
N PRO A 387 -7.91 -12.79 -20.82
CA PRO A 387 -8.88 -11.77 -20.46
C PRO A 387 -9.68 -12.23 -19.22
N SER A 388 -9.81 -11.38 -18.20
CA SER A 388 -10.32 -11.65 -16.82
C SER A 388 -9.33 -12.27 -15.81
N SER A 389 -8.02 -12.03 -15.92
CA SER A 389 -7.00 -12.56 -15.00
C SER A 389 -7.19 -12.12 -13.53
N ILE A 390 -7.38 -10.82 -13.26
CA ILE A 390 -7.58 -10.30 -11.89
C ILE A 390 -8.90 -10.79 -11.28
N ASP A 391 -9.99 -10.80 -12.07
CA ASP A 391 -11.31 -11.24 -11.59
C ASP A 391 -11.33 -12.68 -11.08
N ARG A 392 -10.39 -13.50 -11.54
CA ARG A 392 -10.24 -14.92 -11.16
C ARG A 392 -9.27 -15.12 -10.00
N CYS A 393 -8.59 -14.08 -9.55
CA CYS A 393 -7.68 -14.18 -8.44
C CYS A 393 -8.48 -14.37 -7.14
N PRO A 394 -8.19 -15.44 -6.37
CA PRO A 394 -8.91 -15.73 -5.12
C PRO A 394 -8.67 -14.67 -4.03
N ASP A 395 -7.58 -13.91 -4.14
CA ASP A 395 -7.12 -12.89 -3.21
C ASP A 395 -7.36 -11.46 -3.68
N LYS A 396 -8.08 -11.24 -4.80
CA LYS A 396 -8.28 -9.89 -5.35
C LYS A 396 -8.93 -8.88 -4.38
N ASN A 397 -9.69 -9.38 -3.40
CA ASN A 397 -10.33 -8.55 -2.36
C ASN A 397 -9.45 -8.41 -1.10
N ASN A 398 -8.26 -9.02 -1.05
CA ASN A 398 -7.35 -8.88 0.09
C ASN A 398 -6.79 -7.45 0.12
N LEU A 399 -6.66 -6.87 1.31
CA LEU A 399 -6.08 -5.55 1.51
C LEU A 399 -4.72 -5.40 0.81
N MET A 400 -3.89 -6.44 0.87
CA MET A 400 -2.54 -6.44 0.30
C MET A 400 -2.51 -6.98 -1.13
N PHE A 401 -3.65 -7.06 -1.83
CA PHE A 401 -3.62 -7.25 -3.27
C PHE A 401 -3.10 -5.95 -3.94
N PRO A 402 -2.25 -6.01 -4.99
CA PRO A 402 -1.55 -4.85 -5.55
C PRO A 402 -2.47 -3.82 -6.23
N THR A 403 -3.75 -4.16 -6.36
CA THR A 403 -4.80 -3.27 -6.84
C THR A 403 -5.95 -3.27 -5.85
N LEU A 404 -6.52 -2.12 -5.53
CA LEU A 404 -7.80 -2.12 -4.82
C LEU A 404 -8.88 -2.64 -5.78
N TRP A 405 -9.52 -3.75 -5.42
CA TRP A 405 -10.50 -4.41 -6.27
C TRP A 405 -11.71 -4.90 -5.48
N GLY A 406 -12.90 -4.71 -6.07
CA GLY A 406 -14.16 -5.11 -5.46
C GLY A 406 -14.68 -4.13 -4.41
N ASP A 407 -15.89 -4.43 -3.91
CA ASP A 407 -16.61 -3.56 -2.96
C ASP A 407 -16.28 -3.87 -1.49
N THR A 408 -15.50 -4.95 -1.25
CA THR A 408 -15.14 -5.43 0.08
C THR A 408 -13.64 -5.68 0.19
N ILE A 409 -13.07 -5.33 1.34
CA ILE A 409 -11.68 -5.61 1.69
C ILE A 409 -11.62 -6.70 2.77
N THR A 410 -10.71 -7.66 2.58
CA THR A 410 -10.43 -8.75 3.51
C THR A 410 -9.00 -8.70 4.01
N VAL A 411 -8.77 -9.23 5.22
CA VAL A 411 -7.44 -9.43 5.82
C VAL A 411 -7.39 -10.82 6.44
N SER A 412 -6.27 -11.52 6.27
CA SER A 412 -6.08 -12.87 6.84
C SER A 412 -5.71 -12.80 8.32
N ASP A 413 -5.82 -13.92 9.04
CA ASP A 413 -5.42 -13.99 10.45
C ASP A 413 -3.92 -13.73 10.61
N SER A 414 -3.10 -14.19 9.67
CA SER A 414 -1.65 -13.96 9.67
C SER A 414 -1.31 -12.51 9.46
N GLN A 415 -2.01 -11.82 8.54
CA GLN A 415 -1.85 -10.38 8.36
C GLN A 415 -2.20 -9.60 9.64
N ARG A 416 -3.24 -10.04 10.37
CA ARG A 416 -3.58 -9.47 11.68
C ARG A 416 -2.47 -9.68 12.71
N ILE A 417 -1.88 -10.86 12.78
CA ILE A 417 -0.78 -11.17 13.70
C ILE A 417 0.44 -10.29 13.42
N ILE A 418 0.82 -10.10 12.15
CA ILE A 418 1.93 -9.24 11.75
C ILE A 418 1.69 -7.79 12.18
N LEU A 419 0.50 -7.25 11.90
CA LEU A 419 0.18 -5.89 12.34
C LEU A 419 0.29 -5.76 13.86
N ARG A 420 -0.24 -6.73 14.61
CA ARG A 420 -0.23 -6.70 16.08
C ARG A 420 1.18 -6.68 16.69
N GLY A 421 2.18 -7.16 15.97
CA GLY A 421 3.59 -7.14 16.39
C GLY A 421 4.32 -5.82 16.09
N SER A 422 3.71 -4.90 15.32
CA SER A 422 4.36 -3.66 14.89
C SER A 422 4.45 -2.63 16.02
N PRO A 423 5.63 -2.01 16.24
CA PRO A 423 5.78 -0.90 17.18
C PRO A 423 5.29 0.45 16.63
N SER A 424 4.66 0.49 15.46
CA SER A 424 4.20 1.73 14.81
C SER A 424 2.91 2.31 15.41
N TYR A 425 2.29 1.63 16.37
CA TYR A 425 1.11 2.09 17.10
C TYR A 425 1.19 1.64 18.57
N LYS A 426 0.39 2.27 19.44
CA LYS A 426 0.39 2.03 20.88
C LYS A 426 -0.54 0.87 21.24
N ALA A 427 -0.05 -0.22 21.85
CA ALA A 427 -0.92 -1.33 22.30
C ALA A 427 -1.55 -1.04 23.67
N PHE A 428 -2.73 -1.60 23.94
CA PHE A 428 -3.39 -1.46 25.25
C PHE A 428 -2.82 -2.41 26.32
N VAL A 429 -2.77 -1.95 27.57
CA VAL A 429 -2.20 -2.66 28.74
C VAL A 429 -3.22 -3.55 29.45
N GLY A 430 -4.53 -3.27 29.34
CA GLY A 430 -5.60 -3.91 30.11
C GLY A 430 -6.73 -4.50 29.25
N ALA A 431 -7.74 -5.09 29.91
CA ALA A 431 -8.90 -5.68 29.24
C ALA A 431 -9.50 -4.68 28.24
N ALA A 432 -9.56 -5.07 26.97
CA ALA A 432 -10.26 -4.31 25.96
C ALA A 432 -11.69 -4.07 26.46
N THR A 433 -12.21 -2.85 26.32
CA THR A 433 -13.66 -2.74 26.17
C THR A 433 -14.00 -3.61 24.96
N PRO A 434 -14.98 -4.53 25.01
CA PRO A 434 -15.24 -5.45 23.92
C PRO A 434 -15.43 -4.66 22.63
N VAL A 435 -14.41 -4.66 21.77
CA VAL A 435 -14.58 -4.29 20.38
C VAL A 435 -15.39 -5.45 19.82
N ALA A 436 -16.62 -5.16 19.38
CA ALA A 436 -17.49 -6.18 18.79
C ALA A 436 -16.69 -6.95 17.74
N ASP A 437 -16.82 -8.29 17.75
CA ASP A 437 -16.03 -9.23 16.94
C ASP A 437 -15.63 -8.65 15.57
N ALA A 438 -14.31 -8.50 15.37
CA ALA A 438 -13.66 -7.95 14.18
C ALA A 438 -13.75 -8.88 12.93
N GLY A 439 -14.85 -9.63 12.81
CA GLY A 439 -15.07 -10.69 11.83
C GLY A 439 -15.94 -10.33 10.63
N THR A 440 -16.34 -9.06 10.47
CA THR A 440 -17.17 -8.66 9.32
C THR A 440 -16.28 -8.06 8.23
N PRO A 441 -16.40 -8.50 6.95
CA PRO A 441 -15.77 -7.81 5.83
C PRO A 441 -16.09 -6.32 5.85
N LEU A 442 -15.09 -5.49 5.59
CA LEU A 442 -15.27 -4.06 5.42
C LEU A 442 -16.00 -3.83 4.10
N ASP A 443 -17.28 -3.46 4.17
CA ASP A 443 -18.00 -2.89 3.03
C ASP A 443 -17.44 -1.48 2.81
N ALA A 444 -16.93 -1.18 1.61
CA ALA A 444 -16.35 0.12 1.27
C ALA A 444 -17.39 1.28 1.23
N GLY A 445 -18.62 1.07 1.74
CA GLY A 445 -19.78 1.89 1.38
C GLY A 445 -20.68 2.40 2.51
N THR A 446 -20.37 2.27 3.80
CA THR A 446 -21.28 2.81 4.84
C THR A 446 -20.57 3.51 6.02
N PRO A 447 -20.56 4.85 6.07
CA PRO A 447 -20.09 5.59 7.24
C PRO A 447 -21.09 5.50 8.41
N PRO A 448 -20.64 5.38 9.68
CA PRO A 448 -21.52 5.53 10.83
C PRO A 448 -21.72 7.02 11.16
N GLY A 449 -22.94 7.54 10.94
CA GLY A 449 -23.47 8.67 11.70
C GLY A 449 -23.68 9.99 10.98
N PHE A 450 -24.57 10.05 9.97
CA PHE A 450 -25.61 11.10 9.85
C PHE A 450 -26.66 10.72 8.79
N MET A 451 -27.95 10.92 9.14
CA MET A 451 -29.22 10.70 8.40
C MET A 451 -29.79 9.27 8.28
N PRO A 452 -31.12 9.12 8.48
CA PRO A 452 -31.82 7.83 8.39
C PRO A 452 -31.79 7.26 6.96
N PRO A 453 -31.94 5.93 6.82
CA PRO A 453 -31.71 5.21 5.57
C PRO A 453 -32.73 5.62 4.50
N ARG A 454 -32.22 6.02 3.34
CA ARG A 454 -32.96 5.93 2.10
C ARG A 454 -33.06 4.43 1.77
N ALA A 455 -34.23 3.96 1.35
CA ALA A 455 -34.50 2.56 1.03
C ALA A 455 -33.40 1.94 0.14
N PRO A 456 -33.07 0.64 0.31
CA PRO A 456 -31.99 -0.02 -0.40
C PRO A 456 -32.36 -0.17 -1.88
N GLY A 457 -31.92 0.80 -2.68
CA GLY A 457 -31.73 0.60 -4.11
C GLY A 457 -30.34 -0.01 -4.33
N PRO A 458 -30.19 -1.02 -5.21
CA PRO A 458 -28.90 -1.62 -5.49
C PRO A 458 -28.02 -0.56 -6.16
N THR A 459 -27.12 0.04 -5.38
CA THR A 459 -26.09 0.94 -5.90
C THR A 459 -24.75 0.45 -5.34
N ALA A 460 -24.39 -0.79 -5.71
CA ALA A 460 -22.98 -1.14 -5.79
C ALA A 460 -22.35 -0.18 -6.81
N LEU A 461 -21.29 0.53 -6.43
CA LEU A 461 -20.57 1.38 -7.35
C LEU A 461 -19.89 0.48 -8.38
N PRO A 462 -20.18 0.60 -9.69
CA PRO A 462 -19.58 -0.28 -10.68
C PRO A 462 -18.09 0.06 -10.87
N ILE A 463 -17.22 -0.78 -10.30
CA ILE A 463 -15.78 -0.78 -10.57
C ILE A 463 -15.55 -1.44 -11.93
N ALA A 464 -15.10 -0.68 -12.94
CA ALA A 464 -14.95 -1.19 -14.31
C ALA A 464 -13.59 -1.87 -14.56
N ARG A 465 -13.62 -2.93 -15.37
CA ARG A 465 -12.45 -3.69 -15.82
C ARG A 465 -11.66 -2.92 -16.86
N GLY A 466 -10.45 -2.49 -16.54
CA GLY A 466 -9.54 -1.89 -17.52
C GLY A 466 -8.13 -2.47 -17.47
N ALA A 467 -7.36 -2.21 -18.53
CA ALA A 467 -5.99 -2.69 -18.67
C ALA A 467 -5.01 -1.68 -18.05
N ILE A 468 -4.18 -2.16 -17.13
CA ILE A 468 -3.08 -1.42 -16.50
C ILE A 468 -2.04 -1.08 -17.59
N ARG A 469 -1.82 0.22 -17.86
CA ARG A 469 -0.74 0.69 -18.75
C ARG A 469 0.49 0.99 -17.91
N LEU A 470 1.55 0.22 -18.12
CA LEU A 470 2.82 0.35 -17.39
C LEU A 470 3.92 0.99 -18.25
N THR A 471 3.63 1.33 -19.51
CA THR A 471 4.53 2.08 -20.40
C THR A 471 3.76 3.24 -21.03
N ARG A 472 4.48 4.29 -21.47
CA ARG A 472 3.87 5.47 -22.10
C ARG A 472 3.10 5.13 -23.38
N SER A 473 3.61 4.17 -24.15
CA SER A 473 2.97 3.65 -25.36
C SER A 473 1.76 2.75 -25.07
N GLY A 474 1.55 2.34 -23.82
CA GLY A 474 0.54 1.37 -23.42
C GLY A 474 0.88 -0.08 -23.79
N ARG A 475 2.11 -0.37 -24.27
CA ARG A 475 2.55 -1.74 -24.50
C ARG A 475 2.65 -2.49 -23.16
N PRO A 476 2.41 -3.81 -23.14
CA PRO A 476 2.74 -4.62 -21.96
C PRO A 476 4.24 -4.56 -21.65
N LEU A 477 4.59 -4.59 -20.36
CA LEU A 477 5.98 -4.81 -19.95
C LEU A 477 6.46 -6.19 -20.43
N THR A 478 7.71 -6.27 -20.88
CA THR A 478 8.37 -7.55 -21.15
C THR A 478 8.51 -8.38 -19.86
N ALA A 479 8.90 -9.65 -19.96
CA ALA A 479 9.15 -10.47 -18.77
C ALA A 479 10.28 -9.89 -17.88
N THR A 480 11.32 -9.36 -18.52
CA THR A 480 12.47 -8.72 -17.85
C THR A 480 12.09 -7.38 -17.24
N GLU A 481 11.30 -6.58 -17.94
CA GLU A 481 10.79 -5.31 -17.39
C GLU A 481 9.86 -5.56 -16.20
N ARG A 482 9.00 -6.59 -16.27
CA ARG A 482 8.17 -7.02 -15.13
C ARG A 482 8.99 -7.50 -13.94
N PHE A 483 10.14 -8.13 -14.18
CA PHE A 483 11.03 -8.52 -13.08
C PHE A 483 11.60 -7.28 -12.38
N VAL A 484 12.07 -6.28 -13.14
CA VAL A 484 12.60 -5.02 -12.59
C VAL A 484 11.48 -4.17 -11.96
N PHE A 485 10.24 -4.34 -12.44
CA PHE A 485 9.04 -3.75 -11.87
C PHE A 485 8.61 -4.45 -10.58
N GLY A 486 8.83 -5.77 -10.50
CA GLY A 486 8.49 -6.58 -9.32
C GLY A 486 9.13 -6.00 -8.06
N GLY A 487 8.39 -5.94 -6.96
CA GLY A 487 8.85 -5.34 -5.71
C GLY A 487 8.87 -3.81 -5.72
N LEU A 488 7.95 -3.16 -6.43
CA LEU A 488 7.85 -1.70 -6.47
C LEU A 488 7.43 -1.05 -5.15
N CYS A 489 6.71 -1.79 -4.32
CA CYS A 489 6.22 -1.32 -3.03
C CYS A 489 7.32 -1.50 -1.98
N GLY A 490 8.35 -0.65 -2.07
CA GLY A 490 9.52 -0.66 -1.20
C GLY A 490 10.77 -0.17 -1.92
N GLN A 491 11.72 0.41 -1.18
CA GLN A 491 13.06 0.70 -1.66
C GLN A 491 13.98 -0.53 -1.63
N THR A 492 13.43 -1.74 -1.56
CA THR A 492 14.21 -2.97 -1.53
C THR A 492 15.12 -3.04 -2.75
N PRO A 493 16.43 -3.22 -2.57
CA PRO A 493 17.36 -3.50 -3.64
C PRO A 493 16.89 -4.72 -4.44
N LEU A 494 16.88 -4.60 -5.77
CA LEU A 494 16.66 -5.74 -6.64
C LEU A 494 17.98 -6.46 -6.85
N ASP A 495 18.02 -7.75 -6.55
CA ASP A 495 19.18 -8.61 -6.73
C ASP A 495 19.58 -8.67 -8.23
N ALA A 496 20.57 -7.86 -8.59
CA ALA A 496 21.15 -7.84 -9.93
C ALA A 496 21.80 -9.18 -10.30
N GLY A 497 22.27 -9.95 -9.31
CA GLY A 497 22.77 -11.30 -9.48
C GLY A 497 21.66 -12.29 -9.86
N ARG A 498 20.48 -12.22 -9.22
CA ARG A 498 19.30 -13.00 -9.61
C ARG A 498 18.81 -12.65 -11.00
N PHE A 499 18.78 -11.36 -11.34
CA PHE A 499 18.45 -10.92 -12.69
C PHE A 499 19.47 -11.44 -13.72
N ALA A 500 20.77 -11.36 -13.40
CA ALA A 500 21.84 -11.94 -14.20
C ALA A 500 21.76 -13.46 -14.32
N GLY A 501 21.32 -14.16 -13.27
CA GLY A 501 21.09 -15.60 -13.30
C GLY A 501 19.95 -15.99 -14.25
N HIS A 502 18.96 -15.12 -14.43
CA HIS A 502 17.82 -15.37 -15.33
C HIS A 502 18.19 -15.18 -16.82
N LEU A 503 19.04 -14.20 -17.16
CA LEU A 503 19.36 -13.84 -18.54
C LEU A 503 20.77 -14.24 -19.00
N GLY A 504 21.67 -14.56 -18.07
CA GLY A 504 23.12 -14.55 -18.27
C GLY A 504 23.72 -13.16 -18.07
N GLY A 505 24.94 -13.07 -17.54
CA GLY A 505 25.55 -11.81 -17.08
C GLY A 505 25.63 -10.70 -18.15
N VAL A 506 26.12 -11.02 -19.35
CA VAL A 506 26.25 -10.04 -20.44
C VAL A 506 24.88 -9.55 -20.91
N ALA A 507 23.95 -10.47 -21.19
CA ALA A 507 22.60 -10.14 -21.65
C ALA A 507 21.82 -9.34 -20.59
N ALA A 508 22.00 -9.65 -19.30
CA ALA A 508 21.42 -8.89 -18.22
C ALA A 508 21.90 -7.43 -18.20
N ARG A 509 23.20 -7.19 -18.37
CA ARG A 509 23.74 -5.82 -18.40
C ARG A 509 23.22 -5.04 -19.60
N GLU A 510 23.19 -5.64 -20.78
CA GLU A 510 22.64 -5.01 -22.00
C GLU A 510 21.16 -4.65 -21.82
N GLU A 511 20.39 -5.57 -21.23
CA GLU A 511 18.96 -5.38 -21.01
C GLU A 511 18.66 -4.31 -19.95
N LEU A 512 19.43 -4.27 -18.84
CA LEU A 512 19.32 -3.20 -17.85
C LEU A 512 19.73 -1.84 -18.42
N ALA A 513 20.77 -1.80 -19.26
CA ALA A 513 21.17 -0.56 -19.95
C ALA A 513 20.08 -0.07 -20.92
N ARG A 514 19.45 -0.98 -21.67
CA ARG A 514 18.30 -0.65 -22.52
C ARG A 514 17.18 -0.04 -21.69
N MET A 515 16.76 -0.71 -20.61
CA MET A 515 15.67 -0.22 -19.76
C MET A 515 15.99 1.14 -19.14
N ALA A 516 17.22 1.35 -18.64
CA ALA A 516 17.65 2.61 -18.05
C ALA A 516 17.52 3.81 -18.99
N HIS A 517 17.58 3.57 -20.30
CA HIS A 517 17.48 4.60 -21.35
C HIS A 517 16.14 4.59 -22.11
N ASP A 518 15.24 3.65 -21.82
CA ASP A 518 13.96 3.53 -22.53
C ASP A 518 12.97 4.61 -22.05
N ALA A 519 12.79 5.63 -22.89
CA ALA A 519 11.86 6.72 -22.63
C ALA A 519 10.39 6.26 -22.55
N ASP A 520 10.06 5.06 -23.05
CA ASP A 520 8.73 4.47 -22.94
C ASP A 520 8.46 3.90 -21.54
N LEU A 521 9.52 3.56 -20.79
CA LEU A 521 9.38 3.03 -19.44
C LEU A 521 9.14 4.14 -18.39
N PRO A 522 8.43 3.82 -17.29
CA PRO A 522 8.36 4.62 -16.08
C PRO A 522 9.71 5.07 -15.56
N GLY A 523 9.75 6.26 -14.94
CA GLY A 523 10.96 6.80 -14.33
C GLY A 523 11.57 5.87 -13.28
N ILE A 524 10.74 5.20 -12.48
CA ILE A 524 11.20 4.24 -11.47
C ILE A 524 11.86 3.01 -12.10
N LEU A 525 11.27 2.46 -13.16
CA LEU A 525 11.84 1.31 -13.87
C LEU A 525 13.19 1.64 -14.46
N ARG A 526 13.33 2.82 -15.07
CA ARG A 526 14.61 3.31 -15.58
C ARG A 526 15.65 3.45 -14.46
N THR A 527 15.25 4.06 -13.34
CA THR A 527 16.13 4.33 -12.21
C THR A 527 16.61 3.03 -11.56
N ARG A 528 15.70 2.09 -11.32
CA ARG A 528 16.01 0.74 -10.82
C ARG A 528 16.91 -0.02 -11.77
N ALA A 529 16.61 -0.01 -13.07
CA ALA A 529 17.45 -0.67 -14.05
C ALA A 529 18.88 -0.09 -14.06
N ALA A 530 19.02 1.23 -13.98
CA ALA A 530 20.32 1.89 -13.88
C ALA A 530 21.08 1.50 -12.60
N ARG A 531 20.39 1.37 -11.46
CA ARG A 531 20.99 0.91 -10.20
C ARG A 531 21.43 -0.54 -10.30
N MET A 532 20.55 -1.44 -10.73
CA MET A 532 20.89 -2.85 -10.94
C MET A 532 22.07 -3.00 -11.90
N LEU A 533 22.15 -2.19 -12.96
CA LEU A 533 23.28 -2.18 -13.90
C LEU A 533 24.62 -1.82 -13.23
N ALA A 534 24.59 -0.90 -12.26
CA ALA A 534 25.76 -0.50 -11.49
C ALA A 534 26.28 -1.63 -10.59
N HIS A 535 25.40 -2.53 -10.13
CA HIS A 535 25.73 -3.66 -9.26
C HIS A 535 25.83 -5.01 -10.00
N ALA A 536 25.41 -5.08 -11.26
CA ALA A 536 25.43 -6.31 -12.04
C ALA A 536 26.88 -6.81 -12.23
N PRO A 537 27.15 -8.11 -12.00
CA PRO A 537 28.49 -8.69 -12.17
C PRO A 537 28.99 -8.45 -13.60
N ARG A 538 30.28 -8.13 -13.72
CA ARG A 538 30.94 -7.85 -15.01
C ARG A 538 31.20 -9.11 -15.80
#